data_AF-X1KZP9-F1
#
_entry.id   AF-X1KZP9-F1
#
_cell.length_a   1.000
_cell.length_b   1.000
_cell.length_c   1.000
_cell.angle_alpha   90.00
_cell.angle_beta   90.00
_cell.angle_gamma   90.00
#
_symmetry.space_group_name_H-M   'P 1'
#
loop_
_entity.id
_entity.type
_entity.pdbx_description
1 polymer ?
#
loop_
_entity_poly.entity_id
_entity_poly.type
_entity_poly.pdbx_seq_one_letter_code
_entity_poly.pdbx_strand_id
1 'polypeptide(L)'
;MFGFDEDDVSIFPRTVEFIEKNSIDRPLFFILTPVPKTRLYQRLLLEGRIIETDWSHADGTRVMFRPKLMTADELQEGYRWVTDQ
;
A
#
# COMPACT_ATOMS: atom_id res chain seq x y z
N MET A 1 5.94 0.84 3.92
CA MET A 1 4.47 0.88 3.75
C MET A 1 4.21 1.53 2.41
N PHE A 2 3.30 0.98 1.61
CA PHE A 2 2.98 1.44 0.24
C PHE A 2 1.55 1.93 0.12
N GLY A 3 1.29 2.86 -0.80
CA GLY A 3 -0.05 3.34 -1.13
C GLY A 3 -0.38 4.70 -0.50
N PHE A 4 0.62 5.49 -0.14
CA PHE A 4 0.40 6.91 0.18
C PHE A 4 -0.08 7.67 -1.06
N ASP A 5 -0.61 8.88 -0.85
CA ASP A 5 -1.22 9.66 -1.94
C ASP A 5 -0.20 10.12 -2.98
N GLU A 6 1.06 10.22 -2.58
CA GLU A 6 2.21 10.59 -3.39
C GLU A 6 2.92 9.39 -4.01
N ASP A 7 2.53 8.16 -3.65
CA ASP A 7 3.11 6.96 -4.23
C ASP A 7 2.54 6.73 -5.64
N ASP A 8 3.45 6.63 -6.61
CA ASP A 8 3.21 6.06 -7.93
C ASP A 8 3.95 4.71 -8.06
N VAL A 9 3.79 4.03 -9.19
CA VAL A 9 4.39 2.69 -9.43
C VAL A 9 5.91 2.66 -9.30
N SER A 10 6.60 3.79 -9.36
CA SER A 10 8.06 3.83 -9.19
C SER A 10 8.49 3.67 -7.72
N ILE A 11 7.57 3.70 -6.74
CA ILE A 11 7.92 3.50 -5.34
C ILE A 11 8.49 2.09 -5.07
N PHE A 12 8.01 1.08 -5.79
CA PHE A 12 8.42 -0.32 -5.60
C PHE A 12 9.91 -0.52 -5.90
N PRO A 13 10.43 -0.24 -7.12
CA PRO A 13 11.85 -0.39 -7.41
C PRO A 13 12.73 0.54 -6.58
N ARG A 14 12.29 1.77 -6.28
CA ARG A 14 13.03 2.70 -5.41
C ARG A 14 13.20 2.16 -3.98
N THR A 15 12.19 1.46 -3.47
CA THR A 15 12.26 0.84 -2.14
C THR A 15 13.18 -0.36 -2.12
N VAL A 16 13.17 -1.20 -3.16
CA VAL A 16 14.11 -2.32 -3.31
C VAL A 16 15.56 -1.80 -3.41
N GLU A 17 15.82 -0.82 -4.27
CA GLU A 17 17.15 -0.18 -4.39
C GLU A 17 17.63 0.37 -3.05
N PHE A 18 16.75 1.03 -2.29
CA PHE A 18 17.07 1.52 -0.96
C PHE A 18 17.47 0.39 0.00
N ILE A 19 16.73 -0.72 -0.01
CA ILE A 19 17.00 -1.89 0.84
C ILE A 19 18.36 -2.52 0.51
N GLU A 20 18.63 -2.74 -0.78
CA GLU A 20 19.90 -3.30 -1.25
C GLU A 20 21.07 -2.40 -0.88
N LYS A 21 20.95 -1.10 -1.19
CA LYS A 21 21.99 -0.09 -0.91
C LYS A 21 22.35 0.00 0.56
N ASN A 22 21.39 -0.23 1.46
CA ASN A 22 21.59 -0.14 2.90
C ASN A 22 21.75 -1.51 3.58
N SER A 23 21.80 -2.60 2.81
CA SER A 23 21.95 -3.97 3.32
C SER A 23 20.94 -4.32 4.42
N ILE A 24 19.67 -3.94 4.20
CA ILE A 24 18.59 -4.27 5.13
C ILE A 24 18.25 -5.76 4.97
N ASP A 25 18.64 -6.56 5.97
CA ASP A 25 18.53 -8.03 5.95
C ASP A 25 17.08 -8.54 5.93
N ARG A 26 16.18 -7.94 6.73
CA ARG A 26 14.80 -8.41 6.92
C ARG A 26 13.79 -7.26 6.90
N PRO A 27 13.47 -6.70 5.72
CA PRO A 27 12.44 -5.69 5.59
C PRO A 27 11.05 -6.29 5.81
N LEU A 28 10.14 -5.51 6.40
CA LEU A 28 8.72 -5.82 6.46
C LEU A 28 7.95 -4.82 5.61
N PHE A 29 7.08 -5.33 4.76
CA PHE A 29 6.26 -4.53 3.86
C PHE A 29 4.80 -4.63 4.26
N PHE A 30 4.09 -3.52 4.06
CA PHE A 30 2.65 -3.43 4.28
C PHE A 30 2.04 -2.47 3.27
N ILE A 31 0.81 -2.72 2.88
CA ILE A 31 -0.07 -1.77 2.20
C ILE A 31 -0.76 -0.89 3.25
N LEU A 32 -0.83 0.40 2.96
CA LEU A 32 -1.54 1.38 3.77
C LEU A 32 -2.99 0.95 3.95
N THR A 33 -3.37 0.63 5.19
CA THR A 33 -4.72 0.14 5.50
C THR A 33 -5.53 1.24 6.18
N PRO A 34 -6.64 1.69 5.58
CA PRO A 34 -7.46 2.76 6.15
C PRO A 34 -8.36 2.24 7.27
N VAL A 35 -7.79 2.00 8.46
CA VAL A 35 -8.52 1.42 9.60
C VAL A 35 -9.76 2.24 9.99
N PRO A 36 -10.93 1.64 10.27
CA PRO A 36 -12.14 2.34 10.68
C PRO A 36 -11.90 3.32 11.82
N LYS A 37 -12.65 4.44 11.78
CA LYS A 37 -12.58 5.54 12.77
C LYS A 37 -11.27 6.35 12.76
N THR A 38 -10.29 6.02 11.91
CA THR A 38 -9.12 6.88 11.70
C THR A 38 -9.44 8.06 10.78
N ARG A 39 -8.64 9.13 10.87
CA ARG A 39 -8.73 10.27 9.95
C ARG A 39 -8.51 9.85 8.49
N LEU A 40 -7.60 8.91 8.26
CA LEU A 40 -7.34 8.35 6.94
C LEU A 40 -8.60 7.69 6.36
N TYR A 41 -9.25 6.83 7.15
CA TYR A 41 -10.49 6.18 6.73
C TYR A 41 -11.59 7.18 6.43
N GLN A 42 -11.83 8.15 7.32
CA GLN A 42 -12.83 9.19 7.11
C GLN A 42 -12.58 9.98 5.82
N ARG A 43 -11.32 10.38 5.58
CA ARG A 43 -10.92 11.09 4.36
C ARG A 43 -11.19 10.24 3.12
N LEU A 44 -10.69 9.00 3.08
CA LEU A 44 -10.85 8.13 1.91
C LEU A 44 -12.31 7.74 1.65
N LEU A 45 -13.11 7.62 2.72
CA LEU A 45 -14.55 7.38 2.61
C LEU A 45 -15.26 8.58 1.97
N LEU A 46 -14.95 9.81 2.41
CA LEU A 46 -15.49 11.04 1.83
C LEU A 46 -15.03 11.27 0.38
N GLU A 47 -13.81 10.86 0.05
CA GLU A 47 -13.25 10.92 -1.31
C GLU A 47 -13.80 9.79 -2.23
N GLY A 48 -14.62 8.86 -1.72
CA GLY A 48 -15.12 7.72 -2.51
C GLY A 48 -14.05 6.72 -2.93
N ARG A 49 -12.95 6.66 -2.17
CA ARG A 49 -11.77 5.85 -2.48
C ARG A 49 -11.73 4.51 -1.74
N ILE A 50 -12.55 4.27 -0.72
CA ILE A 50 -12.67 2.94 -0.11
C ILE A 50 -13.35 1.99 -1.11
N ILE A 51 -12.75 0.81 -1.34
CA ILE A 51 -13.28 -0.21 -2.27
C ILE A 51 -13.62 -1.54 -1.58
N GLU A 52 -13.09 -1.78 -0.38
CA GLU A 52 -13.42 -2.94 0.45
C GLU A 52 -13.75 -2.44 1.88
N THR A 53 -14.80 -3.01 2.47
CA THR A 53 -15.25 -2.69 3.83
C THR A 53 -15.40 -3.93 4.72
N ASP A 54 -15.19 -5.12 4.17
CA ASP A 54 -14.99 -6.33 4.96
C ASP A 54 -13.59 -6.34 5.57
N TRP A 55 -13.53 -5.88 6.82
CA TRP A 55 -12.31 -5.76 7.60
C TRP A 55 -11.73 -7.11 8.03
N SER A 56 -12.41 -8.24 7.81
CA SER A 56 -11.81 -9.56 8.02
C SER A 56 -10.60 -9.79 7.09
N HIS A 57 -10.50 -9.03 5.99
CA HIS A 57 -9.41 -9.06 5.04
C HIS A 57 -8.31 -8.01 5.29
N ALA A 58 -8.40 -7.23 6.37
CA ALA A 58 -7.48 -6.14 6.67
C ALA A 58 -6.22 -6.64 7.40
N ASP A 59 -5.38 -7.40 6.68
CA ASP A 59 -4.13 -7.98 7.19
C ASP A 59 -2.88 -7.14 6.89
N GLY A 60 -3.05 -5.97 6.26
CA GLY A 60 -1.96 -5.10 5.84
C GLY A 60 -1.28 -5.53 4.54
N THR A 61 -1.80 -6.53 3.83
CA THR A 61 -1.24 -7.05 2.57
C THR A 61 -2.22 -6.97 1.40
N ARG A 62 -3.49 -6.66 1.69
CA ARG A 62 -4.56 -6.47 0.70
C ARG A 62 -4.90 -5.00 0.50
N VAL A 63 -5.06 -4.60 -0.76
CA VAL A 63 -5.53 -3.26 -1.11
C VAL A 63 -7.02 -3.11 -0.82
N MET A 64 -7.38 -2.11 -0.01
CA MET A 64 -8.77 -1.81 0.39
C MET A 64 -9.27 -0.44 -0.08
N PHE A 65 -8.45 0.30 -0.83
CA PHE A 65 -8.76 1.64 -1.33
C PHE A 65 -8.14 1.90 -2.71
N ARG A 66 -8.59 2.95 -3.39
CA ARG A 66 -8.01 3.44 -4.64
C ARG A 66 -6.86 4.43 -4.34
N PRO A 67 -5.60 4.13 -4.65
CA PRO A 67 -4.51 5.12 -4.58
C PRO A 67 -4.72 6.24 -5.62
N LYS A 68 -4.00 7.37 -5.49
CA LYS A 68 -4.18 8.55 -6.38
C LYS A 68 -3.43 8.44 -7.70
N LEU A 69 -2.22 7.87 -7.68
CA LEU A 69 -1.29 7.90 -8.81
C LEU A 69 -1.02 6.51 -9.41
N MET A 70 -1.80 5.50 -9.00
CA MET A 70 -1.80 4.17 -9.58
C MET A 70 -3.18 3.53 -9.39
N THR A 71 -3.42 2.39 -10.03
CA THR A 71 -4.59 1.55 -9.83
C THR A 71 -4.44 0.68 -8.58
N ALA A 72 -5.56 0.17 -8.06
CA ALA A 72 -5.53 -0.77 -6.94
C ALA A 72 -4.76 -2.06 -7.30
N ASP A 73 -4.88 -2.52 -8.54
CA ASP A 73 -4.16 -3.70 -9.05
C ASP A 73 -2.66 -3.44 -9.14
N GLU A 74 -2.23 -2.28 -9.66
CA GLU A 74 -0.81 -1.91 -9.67
C GLU A 74 -0.21 -1.85 -8.26
N LEU A 75 -0.96 -1.35 -7.28
CA LEU A 75 -0.53 -1.38 -5.88
C LEU A 75 -0.42 -2.81 -5.34
N GLN A 76 -1.39 -3.67 -5.68
CA GLN A 76 -1.41 -5.05 -5.20
C GLN A 76 -0.28 -5.88 -5.83
N GLU A 77 -0.06 -5.77 -7.14
CA GLU A 77 1.02 -6.48 -7.85
C GLU A 77 2.39 -5.93 -7.48
N GLY A 78 2.53 -4.60 -7.34
CA GLY A 78 3.78 -3.98 -6.90
C GLY A 78 4.17 -4.42 -5.49
N TYR A 79 3.21 -4.52 -4.57
CA TYR A 79 3.43 -5.10 -3.25
C TYR A 79 3.94 -6.55 -3.34
N ARG A 80 3.27 -7.41 -4.12
CA ARG A 80 3.71 -8.82 -4.30
C ARG A 80 5.11 -8.92 -4.88
N TRP A 81 5.41 -8.12 -5.90
CA TRP A 81 6.73 -8.08 -6.52
C TRP A 81 7.84 -7.73 -5.54
N VAL A 82 7.59 -6.80 -4.60
CA VAL A 82 8.55 -6.45 -3.55
C VAL A 82 8.70 -7.56 -2.52
N THR A 83 7.62 -8.26 -2.16
CA THR A 83 7.67 -9.33 -1.15
C THR A 83 8.27 -10.64 -1.66
N ASP A 84 8.26 -10.86 -2.97
CA ASP A 84 8.77 -12.07 -3.61
C ASP A 84 10.28 -11.99 -3.96
N GLN A 85 10.98 -10.93 -3.56
CA GLN A 85 12.44 -10.77 -3.74
C GLN A 85 13.25 -11.70 -2.83
#